data_AF-A0A2J6HQ44-F1
#
_entry.id   AF-A0A2J6HQ44-F1
#
_cell.length_a   1.000
_cell.length_b   1.000
_cell.length_c   1.000
_cell.angle_alpha   90.00
_cell.angle_beta   90.00
_cell.angle_gamma   90.00
#
_symmetry.space_group_name_H-M   'P 1'
#
loop_
_entity.id
_entity.type
_entity.pdbx_description
1 polymer ?
#
loop_
_entity_poly.entity_id
_entity_poly.type
_entity_poly.pdbx_seq_one_letter_code
_entity_poly.pdbx_strand_id
1 'polypeptide(L)'
;GDKQSEKYYHYKYIGERKEITEALKEKGIAANEVTDVLLTHLHDDHVGGATRIENDKVIEVFPNAHYWVSKAQWDWAHNPNKRERAAYFPDNHKVLEESGRITLIEKEGEYIPGIRFRIYDGHTRGQIVPEINFNGRKVLYMADFIPSSAHVPLVYIAAVDVEPLKVLEEKEAYLKEAARDKHILFFEHDQYYEACTVEETEKGFAVRERGALVEMIGE
;
A
#
# COMPACT_ATOMS: atom_id res chain seq x y z
N GLY A 1 -13.32 3.05 3.78
CA GLY A 1 -13.48 4.10 4.80
C GLY A 1 -14.69 4.94 4.49
N ASP A 2 -15.36 5.50 5.50
CA ASP A 2 -16.74 6.00 5.43
C ASP A 2 -16.93 7.50 5.78
N LYS A 3 -15.84 8.26 5.86
CA LYS A 3 -15.87 9.66 6.32
C LYS A 3 -16.28 10.69 5.26
N GLN A 4 -16.41 10.29 3.99
CA GLN A 4 -16.75 11.19 2.89
C GLN A 4 -18.17 10.97 2.38
N SER A 5 -18.70 11.95 1.64
CA SER A 5 -20.02 11.83 1.02
C SER A 5 -20.11 10.65 0.05
N GLU A 6 -21.30 10.08 -0.15
CA GLU A 6 -21.53 9.06 -1.19
C GLU A 6 -21.05 9.50 -2.57
N LYS A 7 -21.25 10.79 -2.90
CA LYS A 7 -20.77 11.40 -4.16
C LYS A 7 -19.25 11.29 -4.30
N TYR A 8 -18.49 11.49 -3.23
CA TYR A 8 -17.03 11.35 -3.26
C TYR A 8 -16.63 9.92 -3.66
N TYR A 9 -17.24 8.93 -3.00
CA TYR A 9 -16.94 7.52 -3.27
C TYR A 9 -17.41 7.05 -4.64
N HIS A 10 -18.55 7.56 -5.13
CA HIS A 10 -19.06 7.25 -6.47
C HIS A 10 -18.07 7.62 -7.59
N TYR A 11 -17.33 8.73 -7.46
CA TYR A 11 -16.34 9.13 -8.45
C TYR A 11 -14.97 8.48 -8.24
N LYS A 12 -14.68 7.98 -7.04
CA LYS A 12 -13.36 7.43 -6.69
C LYS A 12 -13.22 5.95 -7.05
N TYR A 13 -14.30 5.17 -6.94
CA TYR A 13 -14.24 3.73 -7.18
C TYR A 13 -14.88 3.34 -8.51
N ILE A 14 -14.20 2.45 -9.24
CA ILE A 14 -14.75 1.79 -10.42
C ILE A 14 -15.30 0.44 -9.98
N GLY A 15 -16.63 0.36 -9.75
CA GLY A 15 -17.31 -0.89 -9.42
C GLY A 15 -17.82 -0.96 -7.97
N GLU A 16 -17.91 -2.18 -7.45
CA GLU A 16 -18.44 -2.45 -6.12
C GLU A 16 -17.40 -2.11 -5.05
N ARG A 17 -17.81 -1.30 -4.08
CA ARG A 17 -17.00 -1.00 -2.89
C ARG A 17 -17.30 -2.05 -1.83
N LYS A 18 -16.25 -2.62 -1.27
CA LYS A 18 -16.31 -3.55 -0.15
C LYS A 18 -15.52 -3.01 1.02
N GLU A 19 -16.10 -3.04 2.22
CA GLU A 19 -15.34 -2.66 3.41
C GLU A 19 -14.34 -3.76 3.78
N ILE A 20 -13.15 -3.36 4.25
CA ILE A 20 -12.09 -4.30 4.65
C ILE A 20 -12.58 -5.28 5.73
N THR A 21 -13.46 -4.84 6.64
CA THR A 21 -14.04 -5.69 7.67
C THR A 21 -14.96 -6.76 7.12
N GLU A 22 -15.66 -6.48 6.01
CA GLU A 22 -16.51 -7.48 5.35
C GLU A 22 -15.64 -8.51 4.64
N ALA A 23 -14.60 -8.07 3.93
CA ALA A 23 -13.63 -8.96 3.29
C ALA A 23 -12.92 -9.88 4.30
N LEU A 24 -12.50 -9.35 5.44
CA LEU A 24 -11.89 -10.14 6.51
C LEU A 24 -12.87 -11.14 7.13
N LYS A 25 -14.11 -10.71 7.39
CA LYS A 25 -15.16 -11.57 7.96
C LYS A 25 -15.48 -12.76 7.06
N GLU A 26 -15.48 -12.59 5.74
CA GLU A 26 -15.65 -13.69 4.78
C GLU A 26 -14.52 -14.71 4.84
N LYS A 27 -13.34 -14.30 5.28
CA LYS A 27 -12.20 -15.19 5.56
C LYS A 27 -12.20 -15.72 6.99
N GLY A 28 -13.24 -15.42 7.78
CA GLY A 28 -13.38 -15.85 9.16
C GLY A 28 -12.53 -15.07 10.16
N ILE A 29 -12.03 -13.88 9.77
CA ILE A 29 -11.18 -13.04 10.61
C ILE A 29 -12.01 -11.85 11.12
N ALA A 30 -12.15 -11.74 12.44
CA ALA A 30 -12.77 -10.59 13.07
C ALA A 30 -11.79 -9.41 13.19
N ALA A 31 -12.31 -8.19 13.17
CA ALA A 31 -11.46 -6.98 13.22
C ALA A 31 -10.63 -6.86 14.51
N ASN A 32 -11.09 -7.45 15.62
CA ASN A 32 -10.35 -7.49 16.88
C ASN A 32 -9.27 -8.57 16.93
N GLU A 33 -9.19 -9.47 15.93
CA GLU A 33 -8.13 -10.47 15.80
C GLU A 33 -6.92 -9.95 15.03
N VAL A 34 -7.07 -8.82 14.32
CA VAL A 34 -5.96 -8.16 13.63
C VAL A 34 -4.99 -7.58 14.66
N THR A 35 -3.74 -8.04 14.63
CA THR A 35 -2.68 -7.64 15.59
C THR A 35 -1.85 -6.46 15.10
N ASP A 36 -1.72 -6.31 13.78
CA ASP A 36 -0.85 -5.36 13.13
C ASP A 36 -1.52 -4.81 11.87
N VAL A 37 -1.42 -3.50 11.67
CA VAL A 37 -1.88 -2.81 10.47
C VAL A 37 -0.73 -1.96 9.94
N LEU A 38 -0.18 -2.35 8.79
CA LEU A 38 0.79 -1.55 8.07
C LEU A 38 0.08 -0.54 7.17
N LEU A 39 0.32 0.74 7.42
CA LEU A 39 -0.12 1.84 6.58
C LEU A 39 1.03 2.13 5.60
N THR A 40 0.93 1.60 4.38
CA THR A 40 1.94 1.83 3.33
C THR A 40 2.18 3.32 3.14
N HIS A 41 1.10 4.08 3.00
CA HIS A 41 1.10 5.52 3.03
C HIS A 41 -0.30 6.03 3.46
N LEU A 42 -0.44 7.34 3.73
CA LEU A 42 -1.63 7.90 4.39
C LEU A 42 -2.65 8.56 3.44
N HIS A 43 -2.60 8.27 2.13
CA HIS A 43 -3.72 8.64 1.26
C HIS A 43 -4.97 7.87 1.65
N ASP A 44 -6.12 8.48 1.41
CA ASP A 44 -7.39 8.08 2.02
C ASP A 44 -7.92 6.72 1.56
N ASP A 45 -7.57 6.26 0.36
CA ASP A 45 -7.90 4.92 -0.11
C ASP A 45 -7.09 3.81 0.57
N HIS A 46 -5.97 4.15 1.21
CA HIS A 46 -5.16 3.21 1.99
C HIS A 46 -5.51 3.27 3.47
N VAL A 47 -5.31 4.43 4.12
CA VAL A 47 -5.58 4.57 5.57
C VAL A 47 -7.07 4.62 5.89
N GLY A 48 -7.93 4.93 4.91
CA GLY A 48 -9.35 5.12 5.16
C GLY A 48 -10.06 3.89 5.71
N GLY A 49 -9.58 2.68 5.42
CA GLY A 49 -10.11 1.43 5.98
C GLY A 49 -9.68 1.12 7.42
N ALA A 50 -8.67 1.84 7.94
CA ALA A 50 -8.18 1.66 9.32
C ALA A 50 -9.09 2.31 10.38
N THR A 51 -9.98 3.23 9.94
CA THR A 51 -10.84 4.01 10.83
C THR A 51 -12.24 4.17 10.23
N ARG A 52 -13.27 4.31 11.07
CA ARG A 52 -14.69 4.38 10.64
C ARG A 52 -15.49 5.39 11.44
N ILE A 53 -16.68 5.78 10.99
CA ILE A 53 -17.60 6.58 11.79
C ILE A 53 -18.50 5.65 12.60
N GLU A 54 -18.53 5.85 13.92
CA GLU A 54 -19.45 5.17 14.83
C GLU A 54 -19.99 6.19 15.84
N ASN A 55 -21.32 6.35 15.92
CA ASN A 55 -21.99 7.31 16.81
C ASN A 55 -21.42 8.74 16.68
N ASP A 56 -21.32 9.25 15.44
CA ASP A 56 -20.78 10.58 15.09
C ASP A 56 -19.32 10.82 15.52
N LYS A 57 -18.56 9.76 15.81
CA LYS A 57 -17.15 9.81 16.16
C LYS A 57 -16.32 8.95 15.24
N VAL A 58 -15.08 9.38 15.01
CA VAL A 58 -14.12 8.60 14.23
C VAL A 58 -13.45 7.59 15.17
N ILE A 59 -13.81 6.34 14.86
CA ILE A 59 -13.40 5.01 15.31
C ILE A 59 -12.09 4.42 14.80
N GLU A 60 -11.33 3.67 15.58
CA GLU A 60 -10.42 2.66 15.03
C GLU A 60 -11.20 1.42 14.58
N VAL A 61 -10.90 0.88 13.39
CA VAL A 61 -11.53 -0.36 12.89
C VAL A 61 -10.93 -1.59 13.56
N PHE A 62 -9.63 -1.57 13.87
CA PHE A 62 -8.86 -2.68 14.42
C PHE A 62 -8.41 -2.35 15.85
N PRO A 63 -9.27 -2.56 16.87
CA PRO A 63 -9.06 -2.03 18.22
C PRO A 63 -7.86 -2.62 18.96
N ASN A 64 -7.37 -3.79 18.55
CA ASN A 64 -6.23 -4.47 19.17
C ASN A 64 -4.93 -4.34 18.34
N ALA A 65 -4.99 -3.68 17.18
CA ALA A 65 -3.85 -3.64 16.27
C ALA A 65 -2.81 -2.60 16.70
N HIS A 66 -1.55 -2.93 16.42
CA HIS A 66 -0.44 -1.98 16.35
C HIS A 66 -0.38 -1.40 14.94
N TYR A 67 -0.28 -0.08 14.84
CA TYR A 67 -0.26 0.61 13.55
C TYR A 67 1.17 0.99 13.18
N TRP A 68 1.58 0.64 11.96
CA TRP A 68 2.93 0.91 11.46
C TRP A 68 2.87 1.92 10.32
N VAL A 69 3.70 2.95 10.39
CA VAL A 69 3.87 3.95 9.31
C VAL A 69 5.28 4.51 9.38
N SER A 70 5.80 5.03 8.28
CA SER A 70 7.10 5.70 8.34
C SER A 70 6.96 7.08 8.99
N LYS A 71 8.01 7.50 9.71
CA LYS A 71 8.10 8.84 10.27
C LYS A 71 8.00 9.91 9.19
N ALA A 72 8.66 9.68 8.06
CA ALA A 72 8.63 10.60 6.92
C ALA A 72 7.20 10.77 6.39
N GLN A 73 6.44 9.67 6.24
CA GLN A 73 5.08 9.75 5.73
C GLN A 73 4.09 10.33 6.76
N TRP A 74 4.32 10.06 8.05
CA TRP A 74 3.58 10.70 9.13
C TRP A 74 3.73 12.22 9.09
N ASP A 75 4.97 12.72 9.03
CA ASP A 75 5.25 14.16 8.97
C ASP A 75 4.68 14.81 7.70
N TRP A 76 4.77 14.09 6.58
CA TRP A 76 4.26 14.53 5.28
C TRP A 76 2.74 14.68 5.28
N ALA A 77 2.02 13.72 5.85
CA ALA A 77 0.56 13.76 5.97
C ALA A 77 0.05 14.88 6.90
N HIS A 78 0.86 15.28 7.89
CA HIS A 78 0.54 16.43 8.76
C HIS A 78 0.79 17.77 8.09
N ASN A 79 1.70 17.81 7.11
CA ASN A 79 2.06 19.03 6.40
C ASN A 79 2.06 18.81 4.87
N PRO A 80 0.92 18.41 4.28
CA PRO A 80 0.91 17.99 2.90
C PRO A 80 1.04 19.18 1.96
N ASN A 81 1.68 18.95 0.82
CA ASN A 81 1.70 19.93 -0.25
C ASN A 81 0.29 20.15 -0.82
N LYS A 82 0.15 21.18 -1.66
CA LYS A 82 -1.16 21.56 -2.25
C LYS A 82 -1.79 20.46 -3.10
N ARG A 83 -0.98 19.61 -3.72
CA ARG A 83 -1.44 18.55 -4.64
C ARG A 83 -2.07 17.40 -3.87
N GLU A 84 -1.44 16.97 -2.78
CA GLU A 84 -1.89 15.80 -2.02
C GLU A 84 -2.86 16.13 -0.89
N ARG A 85 -3.04 17.41 -0.53
CA ARG A 85 -3.96 17.82 0.55
C ARG A 85 -5.36 17.20 0.43
N ALA A 86 -5.85 16.99 -0.79
CA ALA A 86 -7.16 16.39 -1.03
C ALA A 86 -7.22 14.86 -0.77
N ALA A 87 -6.07 14.20 -0.66
CA ALA A 87 -5.93 12.77 -0.37
C ALA A 87 -5.61 12.50 1.12
N TYR A 88 -5.20 13.51 1.89
CA TYR A 88 -4.97 13.38 3.33
C TYR A 88 -6.15 13.93 4.12
N PHE A 89 -6.96 13.04 4.69
CA PHE A 89 -8.01 13.42 5.64
C PHE A 89 -7.47 13.35 7.09
N PRO A 90 -7.44 14.46 7.84
CA PRO A 90 -6.92 14.49 9.22
C PRO A 90 -7.55 13.46 10.14
N ASP A 91 -8.85 13.24 9.98
CA ASP A 91 -9.62 12.28 10.77
C ASP A 91 -9.09 10.83 10.65
N ASN A 92 -8.46 10.47 9.53
CA ASN A 92 -7.93 9.13 9.33
C ASN A 92 -6.73 8.83 10.25
N HIS A 93 -5.86 9.81 10.50
CA HIS A 93 -4.63 9.59 11.27
C HIS A 93 -4.71 10.14 12.70
N LYS A 94 -5.56 11.14 12.97
CA LYS A 94 -5.71 11.71 14.31
C LYS A 94 -6.16 10.68 15.36
N VAL A 95 -7.17 9.86 15.04
CA VAL A 95 -7.63 8.83 15.99
C VAL A 95 -6.57 7.74 16.24
N LEU A 96 -5.75 7.44 15.22
CA LEU A 96 -4.63 6.50 15.33
C LEU A 96 -3.51 7.06 16.20
N GLU A 97 -3.28 8.38 16.15
CA GLU A 97 -2.36 9.07 17.05
C GLU A 97 -2.86 9.04 18.50
N GLU A 98 -4.13 9.40 18.71
CA GLU A 98 -4.76 9.46 20.03
C GLU A 98 -4.85 8.09 20.72
N SER A 99 -4.85 7.00 19.95
CA SER A 99 -4.90 5.65 20.50
C SER A 99 -3.58 5.19 21.14
N GLY A 100 -2.48 5.88 20.84
CA GLY A 100 -1.14 5.56 21.35
C GLY A 100 -0.57 4.23 20.82
N ARG A 101 -1.18 3.63 19.79
CA ARG A 101 -0.76 2.34 19.21
C ARG A 101 0.00 2.47 17.89
N ILE A 102 0.39 3.68 17.52
CA ILE A 102 1.16 3.94 16.32
C ILE A 102 2.67 3.85 16.59
N THR A 103 3.39 3.13 15.73
CA THR A 103 4.85 3.07 15.71
C THR A 103 5.37 3.70 14.44
N LEU A 104 6.23 4.71 14.60
CA LEU A 104 6.87 5.42 13.51
C LEU A 104 8.20 4.76 13.18
N ILE A 105 8.34 4.21 11.98
CA ILE A 105 9.61 3.65 11.52
C ILE A 105 10.45 4.71 10.82
N GLU A 106 11.76 4.72 11.07
CA GLU A 106 12.67 5.71 10.48
C GLU A 106 13.57 5.12 9.39
N LYS A 107 13.61 3.79 9.27
CA LYS A 107 14.49 3.09 8.33
C LYS A 107 13.85 1.78 7.86
N GLU A 108 14.39 1.21 6.79
CA GLU A 108 14.03 -0.13 6.37
C GLU A 108 14.44 -1.18 7.41
N GLY A 109 13.68 -2.27 7.52
CA GLY A 109 13.97 -3.32 8.48
C GLY A 109 12.83 -4.34 8.61
N GLU A 110 13.09 -5.40 9.37
CA GLU A 110 12.05 -6.35 9.78
C GLU A 110 11.46 -5.87 11.11
N TYR A 111 10.17 -5.54 11.09
CA TYR A 111 9.44 -4.98 12.24
C TYR A 111 8.34 -5.92 12.72
N ILE A 112 7.78 -6.69 11.81
CA ILE A 112 6.87 -7.81 12.08
C ILE A 112 7.62 -9.07 11.64
N PRO A 113 7.64 -10.15 12.44
CA PRO A 113 8.35 -11.38 12.08
C PRO A 113 8.01 -11.88 10.67
N GLY A 114 9.02 -12.01 9.82
CA GLY A 114 8.87 -12.44 8.42
C GLY A 114 8.38 -11.37 7.44
N ILE A 115 8.16 -10.13 7.89
CA ILE A 115 7.77 -8.99 7.03
C ILE A 115 8.80 -7.87 7.17
N ARG A 116 9.54 -7.65 6.08
CA ARG A 116 10.51 -6.56 5.96
C ARG A 116 9.85 -5.34 5.33
N PHE A 117 9.97 -4.19 5.97
CA PHE A 117 9.51 -2.92 5.45
C PHE A 117 10.62 -2.28 4.61
N ARG A 118 10.33 -2.02 3.32
CA ARG A 118 11.16 -1.21 2.42
C ARG A 118 10.55 0.17 2.29
N ILE A 119 11.37 1.20 2.07
CA ILE A 119 10.90 2.58 2.00
C ILE A 119 11.23 3.16 0.63
N TYR A 120 10.21 3.76 0.01
CA TYR A 120 10.27 4.41 -1.29
C TYR A 120 9.69 5.81 -1.19
N ASP A 121 10.32 6.79 -1.81
CA ASP A 121 9.99 8.21 -1.66
C ASP A 121 9.33 8.82 -2.89
N GLY A 122 9.21 8.06 -3.98
CA GLY A 122 8.71 8.56 -5.27
C GLY A 122 7.23 8.95 -5.28
N HIS A 123 6.34 8.00 -4.93
CA HIS A 123 4.89 8.24 -4.95
C HIS A 123 4.48 9.27 -3.87
N THR A 124 4.79 8.94 -2.62
CA THR A 124 4.77 9.82 -1.46
C THR A 124 6.04 9.60 -0.65
N ARG A 125 6.47 10.59 0.13
CA ARG A 125 7.69 10.46 0.94
C ARG A 125 7.48 9.45 2.05
N GLY A 126 8.37 8.47 2.15
CA GLY A 126 8.31 7.45 3.17
C GLY A 126 7.25 6.38 2.94
N GLN A 127 6.78 6.15 1.70
CA GLN A 127 5.89 5.03 1.42
C GLN A 127 6.57 3.71 1.78
N ILE A 128 5.88 2.87 2.56
CA ILE A 128 6.36 1.54 2.91
C ILE A 128 5.82 0.52 1.92
N VAL A 129 6.70 -0.34 1.42
CA VAL A 129 6.39 -1.52 0.61
C VAL A 129 6.82 -2.75 1.43
N PRO A 130 5.88 -3.56 1.95
CA PRO A 130 6.25 -4.76 2.69
C PRO A 130 6.72 -5.86 1.75
N GLU A 131 7.85 -6.46 2.14
CA GLU A 131 8.46 -7.64 1.53
C GLU A 131 8.22 -8.84 2.45
N ILE A 132 7.64 -9.89 1.89
CA ILE A 132 7.28 -11.13 2.58
C ILE A 132 8.00 -12.28 1.88
N ASN A 133 8.64 -13.15 2.65
CA ASN A 133 9.18 -14.40 2.10
C ASN A 133 8.15 -15.51 2.25
N PHE A 134 7.64 -16.00 1.13
CA PHE A 134 6.68 -17.08 1.07
C PHE A 134 7.25 -18.24 0.25
N ASN A 135 7.43 -19.40 0.88
CA ASN A 135 8.00 -20.61 0.26
C ASN A 135 9.34 -20.37 -0.49
N GLY A 136 10.20 -19.51 0.04
CA GLY A 136 11.49 -19.17 -0.56
C GLY A 136 11.42 -18.17 -1.70
N ARG A 137 10.24 -17.61 -2.00
CA ARG A 137 10.03 -16.52 -2.95
C ARG A 137 9.68 -15.24 -2.22
N LYS A 138 10.26 -14.12 -2.67
CA LYS A 138 9.88 -12.80 -2.19
C LYS A 138 8.61 -12.33 -2.89
N VAL A 139 7.59 -12.01 -2.11
CA VAL A 139 6.39 -11.31 -2.53
C VAL A 139 6.46 -9.91 -1.96
N LEU A 140 6.32 -8.89 -2.80
CA LEU A 140 6.27 -7.52 -2.35
C LEU A 140 4.93 -6.91 -2.74
N TYR A 141 4.23 -6.36 -1.75
CA TYR A 141 2.98 -5.64 -1.98
C TYR A 141 3.29 -4.20 -2.35
N MET A 142 3.09 -3.88 -3.62
CA MET A 142 3.58 -2.67 -4.28
C MET A 142 2.91 -1.39 -3.81
N ALA A 143 1.66 -1.47 -3.31
CA ALA A 143 0.81 -0.29 -3.12
C ALA A 143 0.93 0.63 -4.35
N ASP A 144 1.39 1.86 -4.17
CA ASP A 144 1.52 2.85 -5.24
C ASP A 144 2.97 3.02 -5.74
N PHE A 145 3.93 2.22 -5.26
CA PHE A 145 5.31 2.26 -5.77
C PHE A 145 5.36 1.82 -7.25
N ILE A 146 4.70 0.70 -7.56
CA ILE A 146 4.39 0.26 -8.92
C ILE A 146 2.91 -0.14 -8.91
N PRO A 147 1.98 0.78 -9.23
CA PRO A 147 0.56 0.58 -8.92
C PRO A 147 -0.09 -0.60 -9.65
N SER A 148 0.42 -0.95 -10.84
CA SER A 148 -0.13 -2.05 -11.63
C SER A 148 0.89 -2.65 -12.60
N SER A 149 0.55 -3.79 -13.21
CA SER A 149 1.37 -4.45 -14.22
C SER A 149 1.62 -3.57 -15.45
N ALA A 150 0.70 -2.64 -15.76
CA ALA A 150 0.88 -1.65 -16.83
C ALA A 150 1.97 -0.62 -16.50
N HIS A 151 2.30 -0.42 -15.23
CA HIS A 151 3.38 0.44 -14.78
C HIS A 151 4.72 -0.28 -14.70
N VAL A 152 4.87 -1.53 -15.13
CA VAL A 152 6.19 -2.21 -15.11
C VAL A 152 7.23 -1.57 -16.04
N PRO A 153 6.92 -1.18 -17.30
CA PRO A 153 7.89 -0.50 -18.14
C PRO A 153 8.46 0.74 -17.44
N LEU A 154 9.79 0.88 -17.42
CA LEU A 154 10.47 1.81 -16.52
C LEU A 154 9.89 3.23 -16.58
N VAL A 155 9.72 3.76 -17.79
CA VAL A 155 9.26 5.14 -18.03
C VAL A 155 7.75 5.35 -17.83
N TYR A 156 6.98 4.30 -17.52
CA TYR A 156 5.54 4.42 -17.28
C TYR A 156 5.33 4.70 -15.79
N ILE A 157 5.26 5.99 -15.47
CA ILE A 157 5.07 6.54 -14.11
C ILE A 157 3.62 6.96 -13.90
N ALA A 158 3.13 6.89 -12.66
CA ALA A 158 1.76 7.28 -12.37
C ALA A 158 1.66 8.81 -12.34
N ALA A 159 0.57 9.34 -12.90
CA ALA A 159 0.34 10.79 -12.92
C ALA A 159 0.16 11.39 -11.51
N VAL A 160 -0.08 10.54 -10.51
CA VAL A 160 -0.27 10.86 -9.09
C VAL A 160 1.04 10.80 -8.28
N ASP A 161 2.18 10.46 -8.88
CA ASP A 161 3.48 10.47 -8.20
C ASP A 161 3.96 11.91 -7.90
N VAL A 162 4.52 12.13 -6.72
CA VAL A 162 4.95 13.46 -6.26
C VAL A 162 6.38 13.78 -6.73
N GLU A 163 7.26 12.78 -6.73
CA GLU A 163 8.65 12.89 -7.12
C GLU A 163 8.94 11.91 -8.29
N PRO A 164 8.46 12.20 -9.53
CA PRO A 164 8.47 11.24 -10.63
C PRO A 164 9.88 10.79 -11.07
N LEU A 165 10.89 11.64 -10.93
CA LEU A 165 12.29 11.25 -11.20
C LEU A 165 12.82 10.31 -10.12
N LYS A 166 12.36 10.46 -8.87
CA LYS A 166 12.69 9.55 -7.77
C LYS A 166 12.05 8.19 -7.98
N VAL A 167 10.79 8.17 -8.43
CA VAL A 167 10.11 6.93 -8.87
C VAL A 167 10.95 6.19 -9.90
N LEU A 168 11.44 6.87 -10.94
CA LEU A 168 12.27 6.23 -11.98
C LEU A 168 13.55 5.60 -11.39
N GLU A 169 14.28 6.33 -10.56
CA GLU A 169 15.50 5.83 -9.90
C GLU A 169 15.22 4.57 -9.05
N GLU A 170 14.23 4.67 -8.16
CA GLU A 170 13.87 3.60 -7.22
C GLU A 170 13.32 2.36 -7.95
N LYS A 171 12.44 2.59 -8.92
CA LYS A 171 11.83 1.55 -9.74
C LYS A 171 12.85 0.84 -10.61
N GLU A 172 13.81 1.54 -11.20
CA GLU A 172 14.89 0.90 -11.96
C GLU A 172 15.71 -0.03 -11.07
N ALA A 173 16.12 0.46 -9.88
CA ALA A 173 16.89 -0.34 -8.94
C ALA A 173 16.12 -1.59 -8.49
N TYR A 174 14.83 -1.43 -8.16
CA TYR A 174 13.99 -2.54 -7.73
C TYR A 174 13.68 -3.54 -8.85
N LEU A 175 13.33 -3.08 -10.07
CA LEU A 175 13.01 -3.99 -11.17
C LEU A 175 14.21 -4.85 -11.59
N LYS A 176 15.44 -4.34 -11.48
CA LYS A 176 16.67 -5.15 -11.65
C LYS A 176 16.76 -6.27 -10.61
N GLU A 177 16.52 -5.95 -9.35
CA GLU A 177 16.48 -6.93 -8.25
C GLU A 177 15.38 -7.97 -8.51
N ALA A 178 14.16 -7.51 -8.79
CA ALA A 178 12.98 -8.35 -9.00
C ALA A 178 13.13 -9.30 -10.19
N ALA A 179 13.70 -8.84 -11.32
CA ALA A 179 13.96 -9.67 -12.49
C ALA A 179 15.03 -10.74 -12.22
N ARG A 180 16.10 -10.38 -11.50
CA ARG A 180 17.19 -11.31 -11.13
C ARG A 180 16.70 -12.39 -10.17
N ASP A 181 16.02 -11.97 -9.11
CA ASP A 181 15.67 -12.83 -7.97
C ASP A 181 14.24 -13.41 -8.09
N LYS A 182 13.55 -13.10 -9.20
CA LYS A 182 12.20 -13.59 -9.54
C LYS A 182 11.18 -13.27 -8.45
N HIS A 183 11.15 -12.01 -8.02
CA HIS A 183 10.15 -11.53 -7.08
C HIS A 183 8.75 -11.59 -7.70
N ILE A 184 7.75 -11.75 -6.84
CA ILE A 184 6.34 -11.56 -7.18
C ILE A 184 5.95 -10.16 -6.72
N LEU A 185 5.53 -9.32 -7.66
CA LEU A 185 4.96 -8.00 -7.40
C LEU A 185 3.45 -8.21 -7.22
N PHE A 186 2.92 -7.87 -6.05
CA PHE A 186 1.50 -7.92 -5.73
C PHE A 186 0.91 -6.51 -5.72
N PHE A 187 -0.13 -6.26 -6.50
CA PHE A 187 -0.65 -4.93 -6.81
C PHE A 187 -1.93 -4.59 -6.05
N GLU A 188 -2.05 -3.35 -5.59
CA GLU A 188 -3.29 -2.79 -5.03
C GLU A 188 -4.22 -2.29 -6.15
N HIS A 189 -3.65 -1.63 -7.16
CA HIS A 189 -4.41 -0.84 -8.15
C HIS A 189 -4.44 -1.45 -9.56
N ASP A 190 -4.02 -2.70 -9.72
CA ASP A 190 -4.22 -3.41 -10.98
C ASP A 190 -5.63 -4.02 -11.02
N GLN A 191 -6.47 -3.50 -11.90
CA GLN A 191 -7.85 -3.95 -12.04
C GLN A 191 -7.99 -5.39 -12.57
N TYR A 192 -6.98 -5.90 -13.28
CA TYR A 192 -7.09 -7.15 -14.04
C TYR A 192 -6.21 -8.26 -13.48
N TYR A 193 -5.08 -7.93 -12.87
CA TYR A 193 -4.10 -8.91 -12.41
C TYR A 193 -3.62 -8.57 -11.01
N GLU A 194 -3.86 -9.47 -10.06
CA GLU A 194 -3.42 -9.27 -8.68
C GLU A 194 -1.89 -9.19 -8.59
N ALA A 195 -1.16 -10.02 -9.36
CA ALA A 195 0.29 -10.09 -9.26
C ALA A 195 0.99 -10.32 -10.61
N CYS A 196 2.30 -10.04 -10.63
CA CYS A 196 3.18 -10.41 -11.75
C CYS A 196 4.61 -10.75 -11.33
N THR A 197 5.33 -11.43 -12.21
CA THR A 197 6.80 -11.45 -12.25
C THR A 197 7.29 -10.60 -13.42
N VAL A 198 8.53 -10.14 -13.32
CA VAL A 198 9.14 -9.27 -14.33
C VAL A 198 10.41 -9.89 -14.88
N GLU A 199 10.81 -9.42 -16.07
CA GLU A 199 12.10 -9.75 -16.68
C GLU A 199 12.75 -8.52 -17.30
N GLU A 200 14.06 -8.56 -17.45
CA GLU A 200 14.83 -7.55 -18.18
C GLU A 200 14.95 -7.98 -19.66
N THR A 201 14.56 -7.10 -20.56
CA THR A 201 14.61 -7.31 -22.02
C THR A 201 15.51 -6.27 -22.68
N GLU A 202 15.80 -6.43 -23.98
CA GLU A 202 16.53 -5.42 -24.76
C GLU A 202 15.85 -4.04 -24.78
N LYS A 203 14.54 -3.98 -24.52
CA LYS A 203 13.74 -2.74 -24.48
C LYS A 203 13.51 -2.21 -23.06
N GLY A 204 14.17 -2.80 -22.05
CA GLY A 204 13.96 -2.53 -20.63
C GLY A 204 13.09 -3.59 -19.95
N PHE A 205 12.50 -3.25 -18.80
CA PHE A 205 11.71 -4.20 -18.01
C PHE A 205 10.34 -4.48 -18.61
N ALA A 206 9.93 -5.74 -18.57
CA ALA A 206 8.63 -6.19 -19.03
C ALA A 206 8.00 -7.17 -18.03
N VAL A 207 6.66 -7.29 -18.09
CA VAL A 207 5.94 -8.34 -17.39
C VAL A 207 6.23 -9.67 -18.07
N ARG A 208 6.66 -10.66 -17.30
CA ARG A 208 6.91 -12.03 -17.77
C ARG A 208 5.65 -12.88 -17.65
N GLU A 209 5.12 -12.98 -16.43
CA GLU A 209 3.91 -13.73 -16.08
C GLU A 209 3.06 -12.88 -15.14
N ARG A 210 1.73 -12.95 -15.25
CA ARG A 210 0.78 -12.23 -14.38
C ARG A 210 -0.51 -13.03 -14.21
N GLY A 211 -1.16 -12.89 -13.06
CA GLY A 211 -2.34 -13.67 -12.71
C GLY A 211 -2.83 -13.39 -11.29
N ALA A 212 -3.61 -14.32 -10.76
CA ALA A 212 -4.03 -14.29 -9.36
C ALA A 212 -2.82 -14.58 -8.45
N LEU A 213 -2.75 -13.93 -7.29
CA LEU A 213 -1.63 -14.10 -6.37
C LEU A 213 -1.48 -15.57 -5.93
N VAL A 214 -2.59 -16.23 -5.60
CA VAL A 214 -2.65 -17.63 -5.14
C VAL A 214 -1.98 -18.59 -6.12
N GLU A 215 -2.24 -18.42 -7.43
CA GLU A 215 -1.63 -19.24 -8.49
C GLU A 215 -0.11 -19.02 -8.56
N MET A 216 0.34 -17.77 -8.35
CA MET A 216 1.75 -17.40 -8.47
C MET A 216 2.60 -17.81 -7.26
N ILE A 217 1.99 -17.87 -6.07
CA ILE A 217 2.63 -18.37 -4.84
C ILE A 217 2.49 -19.89 -4.67
N GLY A 218 1.65 -20.54 -5.47
CA GLY A 218 1.47 -21.99 -5.52
C GLY A 218 0.49 -22.55 -4.48
N GLU A 219 -0.57 -21.81 -4.17
CA GLU A 219 -1.70 -22.24 -3.32
C GLU A 219 -3.00 -22.46 -4.09
#